data_AF-A0A8J3G853-F1
#
_entry.id   AF-A0A8J3G853-F1
#
_cell.length_a   1.000
_cell.length_b   1.000
_cell.length_c   1.000
_cell.angle_alpha   90.00
_cell.angle_beta   90.00
_cell.angle_gamma   90.00
#
_symmetry.space_group_name_H-M   'P 1'
#
loop_
_entity.id
_entity.type
_entity.pdbx_description
1 polymer ?
#
loop_
_entity_poly.entity_id
_entity_poly.type
_entity_poly.pdbx_seq_one_letter_code
_entity_poly.pdbx_strand_id
1 'polypeptide(L)'
;MNEVNMINNIPIIVLTPIKNEDWILDTFLRITSLLADYIIIIDQNSDDNSYAILNKYPKVIYLKNLKEDYNEYYRQNILIEKARSIIEGKKILLALDADEIIPLSCIESPEWNYISQLDEGTRLLFKKPDVLPGGETYLNYSNYFLIGYMDDGMPHAGQKFHSPRVPPGRNEYNVESISFLHLAMIRKSEYQSRQRLYSILENINKSSTLRIRYRKYSRTFQKIRYSNFLKNIPENYISDYEKIGFFIKKIRSTEQNNYNKRILFEFKKFGTKMFWMEDIWYVDYSSINADLGNIYREDIKYPPLILSILREFFIITYSWVVKIKILIIKSRFRLKSIYYFNS
;
A
#
# COMPACT_ATOMS: atom_id res chain seq x y z
N MET A 1 24.22 15.82 25.16
CA MET A 1 22.78 15.99 24.86
C MET A 1 22.70 16.61 23.48
N ASN A 2 22.37 15.81 22.46
CA ASN A 2 22.28 16.31 21.09
C ASN A 2 20.91 16.99 20.94
N GLU A 3 20.92 18.26 20.55
CA GLU A 3 19.72 19.00 20.17
C GLU A 3 18.95 18.21 19.12
N VAL A 4 17.68 17.94 19.41
CA VAL A 4 16.75 17.40 18.43
C VAL A 4 16.54 18.51 17.41
N ASN A 5 17.13 18.37 16.23
CA ASN A 5 16.79 19.20 15.07
C ASN A 5 15.30 18.98 14.79
N MET A 6 14.47 19.85 15.33
CA MET A 6 13.06 19.92 14.99
C MET A 6 12.99 20.42 13.55
N ILE A 7 12.76 19.49 12.62
CA ILE A 7 12.54 19.81 11.18
C ILE A 7 11.32 20.75 11.03
N ASN A 8 10.49 20.88 12.07
CA ASN A 8 9.35 21.80 12.16
C ASN A 8 9.14 22.29 13.59
N ASN A 9 8.56 23.48 13.78
CA ASN A 9 8.09 23.95 15.09
C ASN A 9 6.90 23.15 15.67
N ILE A 10 6.50 22.05 15.01
CA ILE A 10 5.31 21.25 15.36
C ILE A 10 5.68 19.75 15.31
N PRO A 11 5.25 18.96 16.31
CA PRO A 11 5.52 17.53 16.32
C PRO A 11 4.90 16.76 15.16
N ILE A 12 5.65 15.81 14.62
CA ILE A 12 5.20 14.82 13.63
C ILE A 12 5.07 13.46 14.31
N ILE A 13 3.86 12.89 14.28
CA ILE A 13 3.57 11.55 14.77
C ILE A 13 3.19 10.66 13.59
N VAL A 14 3.92 9.56 13.41
CA VAL A 14 3.65 8.57 12.36
C VAL A 14 2.81 7.43 12.93
N LEU A 15 1.75 7.08 12.23
CA LEU A 15 0.75 6.07 12.59
C LEU A 15 0.87 4.90 11.61
N THR A 16 1.29 3.74 12.10
CA THR A 16 1.62 2.62 11.21
C THR A 16 1.03 1.30 11.68
N PRO A 17 0.08 0.72 10.93
CA PRO A 17 -0.33 -0.65 11.16
C PRO A 17 0.67 -1.64 10.54
N ILE A 18 0.95 -2.75 11.23
CA ILE A 18 1.83 -3.80 10.69
C ILE A 18 1.20 -5.20 10.81
N LYS A 19 1.54 -6.06 9.86
CA LYS A 19 1.35 -7.52 9.93
C LYS A 19 2.44 -8.21 9.11
N ASN A 20 3.38 -8.83 9.79
CA ASN A 20 4.47 -9.58 9.17
C ASN A 20 5.29 -8.73 8.17
N GLU A 21 5.84 -7.61 8.65
CA GLU A 21 6.55 -6.62 7.82
C GLU A 21 8.06 -6.62 8.06
N ASP A 22 8.62 -7.69 8.64
CA ASP A 22 10.04 -7.75 9.02
C ASP A 22 11.02 -7.44 7.87
N TRP A 23 10.62 -7.73 6.64
CA TRP A 23 11.38 -7.50 5.42
C TRP A 23 11.71 -6.02 5.13
N ILE A 24 10.88 -5.08 5.62
CA ILE A 24 11.06 -3.62 5.38
C ILE A 24 11.08 -2.81 6.67
N LEU A 25 10.59 -3.37 7.77
CA LEU A 25 10.32 -2.63 9.00
C LEU A 25 11.56 -1.92 9.56
N ASP A 26 12.74 -2.55 9.51
CA ASP A 26 13.98 -1.92 9.99
C ASP A 26 14.31 -0.66 9.17
N THR A 27 14.22 -0.74 7.85
CA THR A 27 14.42 0.39 6.94
C THR A 27 13.38 1.48 7.16
N PHE A 28 12.10 1.10 7.22
CA PHE A 28 11.01 2.03 7.51
C PHE A 28 11.29 2.80 8.79
N LEU A 29 11.63 2.12 9.88
CA LEU A 29 11.88 2.78 11.17
C LEU A 29 13.12 3.66 11.16
N ARG A 30 14.21 3.27 10.48
CA ARG A 30 15.39 4.13 10.33
C ARG A 30 15.04 5.45 9.65
N ILE A 31 14.38 5.38 8.49
CA ILE A 31 14.04 6.56 7.70
C ILE A 31 13.01 7.40 8.44
N THR A 32 11.94 6.78 8.91
CA THR A 32 10.86 7.47 9.62
C THR A 32 11.36 8.15 10.89
N SER A 33 12.35 7.57 11.58
CA SER A 33 12.96 8.19 12.77
C SER A 33 13.71 9.49 12.48
N LEU A 34 14.08 9.77 11.23
CA LEU A 34 14.71 11.03 10.84
C LEU A 34 13.70 12.19 10.78
N LEU A 35 12.43 11.89 10.48
CA LEU A 35 11.36 12.89 10.33
C LEU A 35 10.44 12.96 11.55
N ALA A 36 10.05 11.81 12.10
CA ALA A 36 9.03 11.73 13.13
C ALA A 36 9.61 11.94 14.53
N ASP A 37 8.84 12.59 15.39
CA ASP A 37 9.12 12.66 16.83
C ASP A 37 8.70 11.35 17.52
N TYR A 38 7.56 10.79 17.10
CA TYR A 38 7.02 9.53 17.58
C TYR A 38 6.53 8.64 16.44
N ILE A 39 6.71 7.34 16.57
CA ILE A 39 6.23 6.33 15.64
C ILE A 39 5.34 5.36 16.40
N ILE A 40 4.03 5.43 16.19
CA ILE A 40 3.06 4.57 16.85
C ILE A 40 2.76 3.40 15.93
N ILE A 41 3.08 2.20 16.40
CA ILE A 41 2.90 0.96 15.66
C ILE A 41 1.76 0.16 16.28
N ILE A 42 0.81 -0.30 15.47
CA ILE A 42 -0.17 -1.29 15.89
C ILE A 42 0.02 -2.61 15.15
N ASP A 43 0.41 -3.63 15.90
CA ASP A 43 0.72 -4.95 15.38
C ASP A 43 -0.50 -5.87 15.39
N GLN A 44 -0.81 -6.44 14.23
CA GLN A 44 -1.91 -7.36 14.00
C GLN A 44 -1.53 -8.83 14.29
N ASN A 45 -0.86 -9.05 15.43
CA ASN A 45 -0.34 -10.35 15.87
C ASN A 45 0.69 -10.95 14.91
N SER A 46 1.73 -10.19 14.55
CA SER A 46 2.79 -10.68 13.67
C SER A 46 3.46 -11.93 14.25
N ASP A 47 3.80 -12.87 13.37
CA ASP A 47 4.46 -14.14 13.71
C ASP A 47 5.89 -14.24 13.11
N ASP A 48 6.41 -13.12 12.62
CA ASP A 48 7.75 -12.95 12.07
C ASP A 48 8.66 -12.15 13.02
N ASN A 49 9.80 -11.66 12.53
CA ASN A 49 10.75 -10.92 13.35
C ASN A 49 10.36 -9.45 13.64
N SER A 50 9.13 -9.03 13.30
CA SER A 50 8.71 -7.62 13.41
C SER A 50 8.89 -7.06 14.82
N TYR A 51 8.42 -7.78 15.84
CA TYR A 51 8.50 -7.31 17.24
C TYR A 51 9.93 -7.06 17.71
N ALA A 52 10.87 -7.94 17.38
CA ALA A 52 12.28 -7.77 17.74
C ALA A 52 12.92 -6.57 17.03
N ILE A 53 12.47 -6.23 15.81
CA ILE A 53 12.92 -5.04 15.09
C ILE A 53 12.41 -3.77 15.79
N LEU A 54 11.13 -3.73 16.16
CA LEU A 54 10.51 -2.56 16.82
C LEU A 54 11.28 -2.13 18.07
N ASN A 55 11.70 -3.09 18.90
CA ASN A 55 12.40 -2.84 20.17
C ASN A 55 13.77 -2.16 20.02
N LYS A 56 14.32 -2.05 18.80
CA LYS A 56 15.59 -1.36 18.53
C LYS A 56 15.44 0.15 18.43
N TYR A 57 14.21 0.67 18.29
CA TYR A 57 13.95 2.07 17.94
C TYR A 57 13.28 2.81 19.10
N PRO A 58 13.96 3.77 19.75
CA PRO A 58 13.45 4.45 20.95
C PRO A 58 12.24 5.35 20.69
N LYS A 59 12.04 5.82 19.45
CA LYS A 59 10.87 6.62 19.06
C LYS A 59 9.60 5.78 18.85
N VAL A 60 9.71 4.45 18.89
CA VAL A 60 8.59 3.54 18.65
C VAL A 60 7.75 3.36 19.90
N ILE A 61 6.44 3.52 19.74
CA ILE A 61 5.42 3.15 20.72
C ILE A 61 4.65 1.96 20.14
N TYR A 62 4.89 0.79 20.72
CA TYR A 62 4.26 -0.46 20.31
C TYR A 62 2.89 -0.65 20.94
N LEU A 63 1.89 -0.97 20.11
CA LEU A 63 0.56 -1.40 20.50
C LEU A 63 0.30 -2.77 19.87
N LYS A 64 -0.27 -3.69 20.66
CA LYS A 64 -0.74 -4.97 20.15
C LYS A 64 -2.24 -4.89 19.88
N ASN A 65 -2.68 -5.27 18.68
CA ASN A 65 -4.12 -5.42 18.43
C ASN A 65 -4.61 -6.75 19.02
N LEU A 66 -5.39 -6.64 20.09
CA LEU A 66 -5.97 -7.80 20.78
C LEU A 66 -7.19 -8.39 20.06
N LYS A 67 -7.75 -7.71 19.05
CA LYS A 67 -8.87 -8.24 18.27
C LYS A 67 -8.36 -9.17 17.18
N GLU A 68 -8.99 -10.34 17.07
CA GLU A 68 -8.72 -11.31 15.99
C GLU A 68 -9.29 -10.84 14.64
N ASP A 69 -10.40 -10.07 14.68
CA ASP A 69 -11.06 -9.58 13.49
C ASP A 69 -10.32 -8.41 12.83
N TYR A 70 -10.12 -8.53 11.51
CA TYR A 70 -9.65 -7.42 10.69
C TYR A 70 -10.68 -6.29 10.67
N ASN A 71 -10.30 -5.12 11.19
CA ASN A 71 -11.12 -3.92 11.20
C ASN A 71 -10.23 -2.68 11.09
N GLU A 72 -10.21 -2.05 9.91
CA GLU A 72 -9.36 -0.90 9.63
C GLU A 72 -9.75 0.33 10.46
N TYR A 73 -11.06 0.60 10.61
CA TYR A 73 -11.55 1.70 11.43
C TYR A 73 -11.05 1.59 12.88
N TYR A 74 -11.24 0.42 13.51
CA TYR A 74 -10.83 0.20 14.89
C TYR A 74 -9.32 0.40 15.09
N ARG A 75 -8.53 -0.14 14.15
CA ARG A 75 -7.07 -0.03 14.16
C ARG A 75 -6.60 1.41 14.05
N GLN A 76 -7.20 2.19 13.14
CA GLN A 76 -6.83 3.60 12.97
C GLN A 76 -7.26 4.44 14.17
N ASN A 77 -8.43 4.16 14.74
CA ASN A 77 -8.89 4.88 15.92
C ASN A 77 -7.92 4.71 17.10
N ILE A 78 -7.42 3.49 17.34
CA ILE A 78 -6.42 3.27 18.39
C ILE A 78 -5.14 4.09 18.15
N LEU A 79 -4.64 4.11 16.91
CA LEU A 79 -3.43 4.85 16.57
C LEU A 79 -3.61 6.36 16.81
N ILE A 80 -4.73 6.93 16.35
CA ILE A 80 -5.04 8.36 16.48
C ILE A 80 -5.24 8.74 17.96
N GLU A 81 -6.01 7.96 18.71
CA GLU A 81 -6.22 8.20 20.14
C GLU A 81 -4.91 8.10 20.93
N LYS A 82 -4.05 7.14 20.57
CA LYS A 82 -2.72 7.05 21.19
C LYS A 82 -1.88 8.29 20.89
N ALA A 83 -1.88 8.78 19.64
CA ALA A 83 -1.16 10.00 19.25
C ALA A 83 -1.61 11.22 20.08
N ARG A 84 -2.92 11.39 20.23
CA ARG A 84 -3.51 12.46 21.04
C ARG A 84 -3.17 12.38 22.53
N SER A 85 -3.00 11.16 23.06
CA SER A 85 -2.60 10.97 24.45
C SER A 85 -1.13 11.29 24.75
N ILE A 86 -0.26 11.34 23.73
CA ILE A 86 1.19 11.54 23.91
C ILE A 86 1.54 13.03 23.89
N ILE A 87 0.92 13.78 22.98
CA ILE A 87 1.19 15.20 22.76
C ILE A 87 -0.13 15.95 22.79
N GLU A 88 -0.21 17.01 23.58
CA GLU A 88 -1.33 17.96 23.55
C GLU A 88 -1.10 19.06 22.50
N GLY A 89 -2.19 19.67 22.00
CA GLY A 89 -2.12 20.78 21.04
C GLY A 89 -1.78 20.37 19.60
N LYS A 90 -1.33 21.34 18.81
CA LYS A 90 -1.13 21.21 17.36
C LYS A 90 -0.05 20.19 17.01
N LYS A 91 -0.35 19.29 16.09
CA LYS A 91 0.55 18.20 15.64
C LYS A 91 0.15 17.70 14.25
N ILE A 92 1.11 17.11 13.56
CA ILE A 92 0.88 16.44 12.27
C ILE A 92 0.77 14.93 12.52
N LEU A 93 -0.33 14.34 12.08
CA LEU A 93 -0.49 12.88 12.01
C LEU A 93 -0.19 12.42 10.59
N LEU A 94 0.78 11.53 10.42
CA LEU A 94 1.10 10.89 9.14
C LEU A 94 0.75 9.40 9.20
N ALA A 95 -0.21 8.95 8.41
CA ALA A 95 -0.64 7.55 8.39
C ALA A 95 0.04 6.77 7.25
N LEU A 96 1.16 6.12 7.60
CA LEU A 96 2.03 5.41 6.67
C LEU A 96 1.96 3.90 6.91
N ASP A 97 1.85 3.12 5.84
CA ASP A 97 2.12 1.67 5.92
C ASP A 97 3.64 1.43 5.97
N ALA A 98 4.08 0.27 6.48
CA ALA A 98 5.51 -0.02 6.66
C ALA A 98 6.31 -0.06 5.34
N ASP A 99 5.64 -0.22 4.19
CA ASP A 99 6.23 -0.17 2.86
C ASP A 99 6.11 1.23 2.20
N GLU A 100 5.72 2.26 2.94
CA GLU A 100 5.63 3.65 2.48
C GLU A 100 6.73 4.49 3.14
N ILE A 101 7.81 4.78 2.39
CA ILE A 101 9.00 5.49 2.90
C ILE A 101 9.18 6.86 2.22
N ILE A 102 9.66 7.84 2.98
CA ILE A 102 9.99 9.18 2.45
C ILE A 102 11.40 9.20 1.84
N PRO A 103 11.60 9.68 0.59
CA PRO A 103 12.94 9.96 0.06
C PRO A 103 13.71 10.88 1.00
N LEU A 104 14.99 10.61 1.24
CA LEU A 104 15.80 11.44 2.15
C LEU A 104 15.85 12.90 1.71
N SER A 105 15.89 13.16 0.39
CA SER A 105 15.80 14.53 -0.15
C SER A 105 14.50 15.27 0.18
N CYS A 106 13.42 14.55 0.53
CA CYS A 106 12.14 15.15 0.92
C CYS A 106 12.04 15.43 2.43
N ILE A 107 12.94 14.88 3.24
CA ILE A 107 12.96 15.14 4.69
C ILE A 107 13.32 16.60 4.98
N GLU A 108 14.27 17.13 4.23
CA GLU A 108 14.75 18.51 4.36
C GLU A 108 13.93 19.51 3.53
N SER A 109 12.77 19.10 3.00
CA SER A 109 11.97 20.00 2.18
C SER A 109 11.49 21.22 2.98
N PRO A 110 11.66 22.45 2.47
CA PRO A 110 11.14 23.64 3.12
C PRO A 110 9.60 23.69 3.16
N GLU A 111 8.91 22.87 2.37
CA GLU A 111 7.45 22.76 2.39
C GLU A 111 6.93 22.25 3.74
N TRP A 112 7.76 21.52 4.51
CA TRP A 112 7.42 21.15 5.87
C TRP A 112 7.15 22.37 6.77
N ASN A 113 7.92 23.45 6.62
CA ASN A 113 7.70 24.70 7.35
C ASN A 113 6.33 25.31 7.00
N TYR A 114 5.95 25.27 5.72
CA TYR A 114 4.63 25.73 5.29
C TYR A 114 3.52 24.84 5.85
N ILE A 115 3.68 23.51 5.80
CA ILE A 115 2.73 22.55 6.36
C ILE A 115 2.51 22.85 7.85
N SER A 116 3.56 23.15 8.61
CA SER A 116 3.45 23.47 10.04
C SER A 116 2.58 24.72 10.31
N GLN A 117 2.45 25.62 9.35
CA GLN A 117 1.65 26.84 9.50
C GLN A 117 0.19 26.66 9.10
N LEU A 118 -0.18 25.54 8.47
CA LEU A 118 -1.56 25.25 8.07
C LEU A 118 -2.51 25.17 9.26
N ASP A 119 -3.79 25.47 9.01
CA ASP A 119 -4.84 25.38 10.02
C ASP A 119 -5.04 23.93 10.49
N GLU A 120 -5.38 23.76 11.77
CA GLU A 120 -5.86 22.49 12.30
C GLU A 120 -7.11 22.02 11.53
N GLY A 121 -7.21 20.71 11.31
CA GLY A 121 -8.26 20.10 10.48
C GLY A 121 -7.94 20.04 8.99
N THR A 122 -6.75 20.50 8.58
CA THR A 122 -6.28 20.40 7.19
C THR A 122 -5.79 18.99 6.87
N ARG A 123 -6.32 18.41 5.79
CA ARG A 123 -5.88 17.13 5.23
C ARG A 123 -4.74 17.34 4.25
N LEU A 124 -3.68 16.54 4.41
CA LEU A 124 -2.47 16.63 3.61
C LEU A 124 -2.45 15.49 2.60
N LEU A 125 -2.46 15.85 1.32
CA LEU A 125 -2.44 14.91 0.21
C LEU A 125 -1.07 14.93 -0.47
N PHE A 126 -0.44 13.77 -0.61
CA PHE A 126 0.92 13.65 -1.12
C PHE A 126 0.96 12.82 -2.40
N LYS A 127 2.02 13.00 -3.19
CA LYS A 127 2.35 12.02 -4.22
C LYS A 127 2.83 10.73 -3.57
N LYS A 128 2.31 9.60 -4.05
CA LYS A 128 2.66 8.27 -3.56
C LYS A 128 2.93 7.30 -4.70
N PRO A 129 4.09 7.39 -5.38
CA PRO A 129 4.35 6.52 -6.51
C PRO A 129 4.79 5.13 -6.07
N ASP A 130 4.46 4.12 -6.89
CA ASP A 130 4.86 2.72 -6.65
C ASP A 130 6.22 2.43 -7.29
N VAL A 131 7.21 2.02 -6.49
CA VAL A 131 8.50 1.57 -7.01
C VAL A 131 8.36 0.16 -7.56
N LEU A 132 8.87 -0.05 -8.78
CA LEU A 132 8.76 -1.32 -9.49
C LEU A 132 9.96 -2.25 -9.22
N PRO A 133 9.82 -3.55 -9.54
CA PRO A 133 10.90 -4.52 -9.36
C PRO A 133 12.21 -4.08 -10.03
N GLY A 134 13.32 -4.29 -9.33
CA GLY A 134 14.65 -3.80 -9.72
C GLY A 134 14.95 -2.38 -9.26
N GLY A 135 13.94 -1.61 -8.83
CA GLY A 135 14.14 -0.30 -8.24
C GLY A 135 14.62 0.77 -9.23
N GLU A 136 14.44 0.61 -10.53
CA GLU A 136 14.89 1.60 -11.54
C GLU A 136 13.74 2.44 -12.11
N THR A 137 12.53 1.92 -11.98
CA THR A 137 11.32 2.54 -12.52
C THR A 137 10.24 2.59 -11.45
N TYR A 138 9.29 3.50 -11.65
CA TYR A 138 8.19 3.73 -10.73
C TYR A 138 6.93 4.13 -11.49
N LEU A 139 5.77 3.96 -10.85
CA LEU A 139 4.48 4.41 -11.36
C LEU A 139 4.16 5.79 -10.78
N ASN A 140 4.32 6.81 -11.62
CA ASN A 140 4.02 8.19 -11.24
C ASN A 140 2.55 8.52 -11.53
N TYR A 141 1.72 8.39 -10.50
CA TYR A 141 0.31 8.73 -10.58
C TYR A 141 0.08 10.24 -10.63
N SER A 142 -0.93 10.66 -11.39
CA SER A 142 -1.39 12.06 -11.40
C SER A 142 -2.07 12.46 -10.08
N ASN A 143 -2.62 11.50 -9.35
CA ASN A 143 -3.44 11.74 -8.17
C ASN A 143 -2.58 11.97 -6.92
N TYR A 144 -3.13 12.72 -5.97
CA TYR A 144 -2.59 12.79 -4.61
C TYR A 144 -3.34 11.79 -3.72
N PHE A 145 -2.66 11.35 -2.66
CA PHE A 145 -3.17 10.39 -1.70
C PHE A 145 -3.23 11.04 -0.33
N LEU A 146 -4.36 10.87 0.35
CA LEU A 146 -4.53 11.33 1.72
C LEU A 146 -3.64 10.51 2.65
N ILE A 147 -2.59 11.14 3.18
CA ILE A 147 -1.60 10.51 4.07
C ILE A 147 -1.50 11.27 5.39
N GLY A 148 -1.56 12.60 5.35
CA GLY A 148 -1.36 13.43 6.54
C GLY A 148 -2.60 14.19 6.99
N TYR A 149 -2.56 14.67 8.22
CA TYR A 149 -3.61 15.47 8.82
C TYR A 149 -3.03 16.39 9.90
N MET A 150 -3.36 17.68 9.83
CA MET A 150 -3.12 18.61 10.93
C MET A 150 -4.19 18.38 11.98
N ASP A 151 -3.85 17.76 13.11
CA ASP A 151 -4.84 17.28 14.08
C ASP A 151 -5.59 18.44 14.74
N ASP A 152 -6.92 18.39 14.74
CA ASP A 152 -7.82 19.32 15.45
C ASP A 152 -8.67 18.63 16.53
N GLY A 153 -8.40 17.35 16.81
CA GLY A 153 -9.19 16.54 17.73
C GLY A 153 -10.46 15.91 17.13
N MET A 154 -10.76 16.09 15.84
CA MET A 154 -11.94 15.50 15.22
C MET A 154 -11.97 13.97 15.33
N PRO A 155 -13.12 13.35 15.69
CA PRO A 155 -13.23 11.90 15.72
C PRO A 155 -12.93 11.25 14.37
N HIS A 156 -12.29 10.08 14.40
CA HIS A 156 -12.12 9.30 13.19
C HIS A 156 -13.47 8.76 12.70
N ALA A 157 -13.68 8.77 11.39
CA ALA A 157 -14.86 8.20 10.74
C ALA A 157 -14.41 7.23 9.64
N GLY A 158 -14.88 5.97 9.72
CA GLY A 158 -14.37 4.92 8.84
C GLY A 158 -15.28 3.71 8.73
N GLN A 159 -14.79 2.71 7.99
CA GLN A 159 -15.49 1.45 7.73
C GLN A 159 -14.62 0.27 8.16
N LYS A 160 -15.19 -0.94 8.22
CA LYS A 160 -14.41 -2.15 8.54
C LYS A 160 -13.32 -2.41 7.49
N PHE A 161 -13.61 -2.10 6.22
CA PHE A 161 -12.72 -2.28 5.07
C PHE A 161 -12.65 -0.98 4.27
N HIS A 162 -11.49 -0.70 3.68
CA HIS A 162 -11.24 0.53 2.90
C HIS A 162 -11.53 1.81 3.69
N SER A 163 -11.22 1.82 4.99
CA SER A 163 -11.35 3.00 5.84
C SER A 163 -10.31 4.05 5.43
N PRO A 164 -10.67 5.35 5.46
CA PRO A 164 -9.67 6.42 5.49
C PRO A 164 -8.68 6.18 6.63
N ARG A 165 -7.43 6.59 6.42
CA ARG A 165 -6.36 6.41 7.41
C ARG A 165 -6.26 7.54 8.44
N VAL A 166 -6.79 8.71 8.10
CA VAL A 166 -6.83 9.91 8.95
C VAL A 166 -8.27 10.44 9.07
N PRO A 167 -8.56 11.28 10.09
CA PRO A 167 -9.89 11.87 10.30
C PRO A 167 -10.45 12.65 9.10
N PRO A 168 -11.77 12.97 9.10
CA PRO A 168 -12.32 13.98 8.21
C PRO A 168 -11.66 15.34 8.43
N GLY A 169 -11.61 16.17 7.39
CA GLY A 169 -11.02 17.50 7.45
C GLY A 169 -11.88 18.51 6.73
N ARG A 170 -11.63 19.80 7.01
CA ARG A 170 -12.36 20.93 6.41
C ARG A 170 -11.69 21.42 5.13
N ASN A 171 -10.36 21.38 5.13
CA ASN A 171 -9.52 21.84 4.04
C ASN A 171 -8.62 20.70 3.55
N GLU A 172 -8.16 20.82 2.32
CA GLU A 172 -7.23 19.90 1.67
C GLU A 172 -6.04 20.69 1.13
N TYR A 173 -4.83 20.19 1.35
CA TYR A 173 -3.60 20.75 0.83
C TYR A 173 -2.83 19.68 0.05
N ASN A 174 -2.57 19.96 -1.23
CA ASN A 174 -1.74 19.13 -2.08
C ASN A 174 -0.28 19.48 -1.86
N VAL A 175 0.48 18.54 -1.32
CA VAL A 175 1.90 18.68 -1.03
C VAL A 175 2.69 18.32 -2.29
N GLU A 176 3.45 19.28 -2.81
CA GLU A 176 4.05 19.19 -4.15
C GLU A 176 5.48 18.66 -4.14
N SER A 177 6.29 19.08 -3.15
CA SER A 177 7.73 18.78 -3.09
C SER A 177 8.05 17.53 -2.28
N ILE A 178 7.12 17.08 -1.44
CA ILE A 178 7.26 15.89 -0.60
C ILE A 178 6.45 14.73 -1.19
N SER A 179 7.08 13.56 -1.29
CA SER A 179 6.42 12.33 -1.73
C SER A 179 6.76 11.16 -0.82
N PHE A 180 5.94 10.11 -0.86
CA PHE A 180 6.20 8.86 -0.17
C PHE A 180 6.30 7.72 -1.19
N LEU A 181 7.44 7.05 -1.27
CA LEU A 181 7.62 5.88 -2.13
C LEU A 181 6.88 4.71 -1.53
N HIS A 182 6.02 4.08 -2.32
CA HIS A 182 5.36 2.85 -1.94
C HIS A 182 6.11 1.67 -2.55
N LEU A 183 6.63 0.81 -1.68
CA LEU A 183 7.48 -0.32 -2.04
C LEU A 183 6.71 -1.63 -2.21
N ALA A 184 5.39 -1.63 -2.06
CA ALA A 184 4.57 -2.83 -2.25
C ALA A 184 4.86 -3.59 -3.54
N MET A 185 5.09 -2.86 -4.65
CA MET A 185 5.28 -3.46 -5.97
C MET A 185 6.71 -3.95 -6.24
N ILE A 186 7.69 -3.59 -5.40
CA ILE A 186 9.07 -4.03 -5.61
C ILE A 186 9.23 -5.54 -5.42
N ARG A 187 8.44 -6.11 -4.51
CA ARG A 187 8.30 -7.53 -4.26
C ARG A 187 7.22 -8.12 -5.18
N LYS A 188 7.53 -8.23 -6.47
CA LYS A 188 6.58 -8.61 -7.53
C LYS A 188 5.72 -9.84 -7.20
N SER A 189 6.33 -10.94 -6.77
CA SER A 189 5.68 -12.20 -6.46
C SER A 189 4.72 -12.05 -5.29
N GLU A 190 5.12 -11.37 -4.22
CA GLU A 190 4.30 -11.08 -3.05
C GLU A 190 3.14 -10.14 -3.39
N TYR A 191 3.39 -9.08 -4.16
CA TYR A 191 2.34 -8.19 -4.64
C TYR A 191 1.30 -8.96 -5.45
N GLN A 192 1.74 -9.81 -6.40
CA GLN A 192 0.84 -10.64 -7.19
C GLN A 192 0.09 -11.65 -6.33
N SER A 193 0.76 -12.29 -5.38
CA SER A 193 0.14 -13.20 -4.40
C SER A 193 -0.96 -12.50 -3.60
N ARG A 194 -0.72 -11.25 -3.17
CA ARG A 194 -1.71 -10.42 -2.49
C ARG A 194 -2.92 -10.13 -3.38
N GLN A 195 -2.73 -9.78 -4.65
CA GLN A 195 -3.84 -9.58 -5.59
C GLN A 195 -4.66 -10.87 -5.80
N ARG A 196 -4.00 -12.04 -5.90
CA ARG A 196 -4.66 -13.34 -5.99
C ARG A 196 -5.50 -13.63 -4.74
N LEU A 197 -4.92 -13.40 -3.55
CA LEU A 197 -5.62 -13.59 -2.28
C LEU A 197 -6.85 -12.67 -2.17
N TYR A 198 -6.74 -11.39 -2.54
CA TYR A 198 -7.88 -10.47 -2.53
C TYR A 198 -9.00 -10.93 -3.47
N SER A 199 -8.67 -11.44 -4.66
CA SER A 199 -9.66 -12.02 -5.56
C SER A 199 -10.39 -13.21 -4.92
N ILE A 200 -9.67 -14.09 -4.23
CA ILE A 200 -10.25 -15.23 -3.49
C ILE A 200 -11.16 -14.76 -2.36
N LEU A 201 -10.69 -13.83 -1.53
CA LEU A 201 -11.46 -13.34 -0.38
C LEU A 201 -12.73 -12.60 -0.83
N GLU A 202 -12.67 -11.80 -1.90
CA GLU A 202 -13.87 -11.16 -2.47
C GLU A 202 -14.83 -12.18 -3.09
N ASN A 203 -14.34 -13.31 -3.62
CA ASN A 203 -15.18 -14.40 -4.11
C ASN A 203 -15.89 -15.13 -2.95
N ILE A 204 -15.16 -15.47 -1.89
CA ILE A 204 -15.70 -16.11 -0.68
C ILE A 204 -16.78 -15.24 -0.04
N ASN A 205 -16.49 -13.94 0.13
CA ASN A 205 -17.39 -12.99 0.77
C ASN A 205 -18.49 -12.46 -0.16
N LYS A 206 -18.47 -12.83 -1.44
CA LYS A 206 -19.38 -12.33 -2.48
C LYS A 206 -19.47 -10.79 -2.53
N SER A 207 -18.37 -10.10 -2.20
CA SER A 207 -18.33 -8.63 -2.11
C SER A 207 -18.19 -7.96 -3.47
N SER A 208 -17.81 -8.71 -4.51
CA SER A 208 -17.70 -8.25 -5.89
C SER A 208 -18.15 -9.33 -6.87
N THR A 209 -18.54 -8.92 -8.08
CA THR A 209 -18.74 -9.85 -9.19
C THR A 209 -17.41 -10.28 -9.81
N LEU A 210 -17.39 -11.42 -10.53
CA LEU A 210 -16.20 -11.91 -11.24
C LEU A 210 -15.59 -10.86 -12.19
N ARG A 211 -16.45 -10.12 -12.92
CA ARG A 211 -16.01 -9.05 -13.84
C ARG A 211 -15.29 -7.92 -13.10
N ILE A 212 -15.81 -7.53 -11.93
CA ILE A 212 -15.19 -6.50 -11.08
C ILE A 212 -13.86 -7.01 -10.55
N ARG A 213 -13.79 -8.26 -10.08
CA ARG A 213 -12.54 -8.87 -9.61
C ARG A 213 -11.48 -8.94 -10.71
N TYR A 214 -11.81 -9.33 -11.94
CA TYR A 214 -10.85 -9.28 -13.05
C TYR A 214 -10.35 -7.86 -13.30
N ARG A 215 -11.25 -6.87 -13.31
CA ARG A 215 -10.85 -5.47 -13.50
C ARG A 215 -9.92 -4.98 -12.39
N LYS A 216 -10.13 -5.40 -11.13
CA LYS A 216 -9.28 -5.04 -9.99
C LYS A 216 -7.93 -5.76 -10.03
N TYR A 217 -7.96 -7.09 -10.10
CA TYR A 217 -6.86 -7.98 -9.72
C TYR A 217 -6.19 -8.71 -10.87
N SER A 218 -6.77 -8.80 -12.07
CA SER A 218 -6.15 -9.58 -13.16
C SER A 218 -4.86 -8.94 -13.65
N ARG A 219 -3.90 -9.77 -14.06
CA ARG A 219 -2.60 -9.28 -14.56
C ARG A 219 -2.75 -8.41 -15.80
N THR A 220 -3.70 -8.77 -16.67
CA THR A 220 -3.98 -8.03 -17.91
C THR A 220 -4.49 -6.62 -17.61
N PHE A 221 -5.45 -6.48 -16.69
CA PHE A 221 -5.97 -5.17 -16.32
C PHE A 221 -4.95 -4.32 -15.56
N GLN A 222 -4.12 -4.93 -14.73
CA GLN A 222 -3.00 -4.23 -14.09
C GLN A 222 -2.03 -3.64 -15.13
N LYS A 223 -1.59 -4.43 -16.12
CA LYS A 223 -0.71 -3.94 -17.20
C LYS A 223 -1.30 -2.74 -17.94
N ILE A 224 -2.59 -2.79 -18.28
CA ILE A 224 -3.28 -1.67 -18.97
C ILE A 224 -3.38 -0.44 -18.07
N ARG A 225 -3.65 -0.63 -16.77
CA ARG A 225 -3.75 0.47 -15.80
C ARG A 225 -2.42 1.23 -15.69
N TYR A 226 -1.32 0.50 -15.64
CA TYR A 226 -0.01 1.07 -15.31
C TYR A 226 0.79 1.57 -16.51
N SER A 227 0.43 1.18 -17.74
CA SER A 227 1.23 1.49 -18.93
C SER A 227 1.49 2.98 -19.19
N ASN A 228 0.61 3.87 -18.72
CA ASN A 228 0.72 5.31 -18.95
C ASN A 228 1.41 6.08 -17.81
N PHE A 229 1.79 5.38 -16.73
CA PHE A 229 2.36 6.00 -15.52
C PHE A 229 3.84 5.67 -15.32
N LEU A 230 4.41 4.81 -16.17
CA LEU A 230 5.78 4.35 -16.04
C LEU A 230 6.77 5.49 -16.31
N LYS A 231 7.68 5.70 -15.36
CA LYS A 231 8.81 6.64 -15.48
C LYS A 231 10.07 6.04 -14.84
N ASN A 232 11.23 6.61 -15.16
CA ASN A 232 12.47 6.33 -14.45
C ASN A 232 12.46 7.01 -13.08
N ILE A 233 12.90 6.30 -12.05
CA ILE A 233 12.99 6.88 -10.71
C ILE A 233 14.08 7.96 -10.66
N PRO A 234 13.84 9.10 -10.00
CA PRO A 234 14.88 10.11 -9.80
C PRO A 234 16.06 9.53 -9.04
N GLU A 235 17.29 9.87 -9.44
CA GLU A 235 18.50 9.30 -8.83
C GLU A 235 18.61 9.62 -7.33
N ASN A 236 18.23 10.84 -6.95
CA ASN A 236 18.18 11.30 -5.55
C ASN A 236 17.14 10.56 -4.70
N TYR A 237 16.21 9.81 -5.29
CA TYR A 237 15.28 8.98 -4.50
C TYR A 237 15.91 7.66 -4.04
N ILE A 238 17.04 7.25 -4.62
CA ILE A 238 17.64 5.92 -4.35
C ILE A 238 19.03 6.04 -3.76
N SER A 239 19.89 6.88 -4.36
CA SER A 239 21.30 6.96 -3.98
C SER A 239 21.48 7.31 -2.51
N ASP A 240 20.56 8.07 -1.94
CA ASP A 240 20.61 8.44 -0.53
C ASP A 240 20.30 7.26 0.41
N TYR A 241 19.46 6.30 0.01
CA TYR A 241 19.17 5.14 0.85
C TYR A 241 20.36 4.18 1.00
N GLU A 242 21.19 4.08 -0.03
CA GLU A 242 22.39 3.24 0.03
C GLU A 242 23.37 3.75 1.10
N LYS A 243 23.40 5.07 1.34
CA LYS A 243 24.22 5.70 2.40
C LYS A 243 23.82 5.26 3.81
N ILE A 244 22.55 4.90 4.02
CA ILE A 244 22.05 4.36 5.30
C ILE A 244 21.97 2.83 5.30
N GLY A 245 22.60 2.17 4.32
CA GLY A 245 22.69 0.71 4.22
C GLY A 245 21.45 0.03 3.65
N PHE A 246 20.52 0.77 3.06
CA PHE A 246 19.33 0.21 2.42
C PHE A 246 19.49 0.15 0.90
N PHE A 247 19.48 -1.07 0.36
CA PHE A 247 19.69 -1.31 -1.07
C PHE A 247 18.39 -1.76 -1.72
N ILE A 248 17.58 -0.80 -2.19
CA ILE A 248 16.29 -1.03 -2.88
C ILE A 248 16.43 -2.10 -3.98
N LYS A 249 17.51 -2.04 -4.77
CA LYS A 249 17.78 -2.96 -5.88
C LYS A 249 18.02 -4.41 -5.45
N LYS A 250 18.34 -4.65 -4.17
CA LYS A 250 18.62 -5.99 -3.62
C LYS A 250 17.39 -6.63 -2.96
N ILE A 251 16.24 -5.95 -2.92
CA ILE A 251 15.03 -6.51 -2.32
C ILE A 251 14.58 -7.73 -3.13
N ARG A 252 14.50 -8.87 -2.44
CA ARG A 252 14.13 -10.15 -3.05
C ARG A 252 12.62 -10.31 -3.05
N SER A 253 12.16 -11.12 -3.99
CA SER A 253 10.76 -11.46 -4.15
C SER A 253 10.63 -12.98 -4.29
N THR A 254 9.64 -13.56 -3.62
CA THR A 254 9.42 -15.01 -3.57
C THR A 254 7.93 -15.36 -3.57
N GLU A 255 7.59 -16.51 -4.16
CA GLU A 255 6.26 -17.11 -4.03
C GLU A 255 6.09 -17.84 -2.68
N GLN A 256 7.17 -18.09 -1.93
CA GLN A 256 7.12 -18.61 -0.57
C GLN A 256 6.79 -17.48 0.42
N ASN A 257 5.52 -17.07 0.42
CA ASN A 257 5.06 -15.91 1.19
C ASN A 257 3.73 -16.17 1.91
N ASN A 258 3.40 -15.30 2.86
CA ASN A 258 2.21 -15.41 3.70
C ASN A 258 0.90 -15.33 2.92
N TYR A 259 0.87 -14.62 1.79
CA TYR A 259 -0.33 -14.53 0.95
C TYR A 259 -0.64 -15.88 0.30
N ASN A 260 0.36 -16.53 -0.31
CA ASN A 260 0.19 -17.87 -0.88
C ASN A 260 -0.10 -18.93 0.19
N LYS A 261 0.56 -18.86 1.36
CA LYS A 261 0.20 -19.67 2.54
C LYS A 261 -1.29 -19.53 2.86
N ARG A 262 -1.82 -18.30 2.87
CA ARG A 262 -3.25 -18.06 3.08
C ARG A 262 -4.12 -18.62 1.96
N ILE A 263 -3.74 -18.48 0.70
CA ILE A 263 -4.47 -19.06 -0.45
C ILE A 263 -4.60 -20.58 -0.29
N LEU A 264 -3.53 -21.27 0.09
CA LEU A 264 -3.55 -22.72 0.32
C LEU A 264 -4.48 -23.12 1.47
N PHE A 265 -4.55 -22.30 2.53
CA PHE A 265 -5.56 -22.50 3.59
C PHE A 265 -6.99 -22.35 3.06
N GLU A 266 -7.25 -21.36 2.20
CA GLU A 266 -8.58 -21.20 1.60
C GLU A 266 -8.91 -22.35 0.62
N PHE A 267 -7.92 -22.87 -0.12
CA PHE A 267 -8.11 -24.08 -0.94
C PHE A 267 -8.49 -25.28 -0.08
N LYS A 268 -7.82 -25.48 1.07
CA LYS A 268 -8.17 -26.56 2.02
C LYS A 268 -9.59 -26.42 2.54
N LYS A 269 -10.03 -25.19 2.79
CA LYS A 269 -11.34 -24.91 3.39
C LYS A 269 -12.50 -25.02 2.40
N PHE A 270 -12.32 -24.54 1.16
CA PHE A 270 -13.39 -24.38 0.19
C PHE A 270 -13.26 -25.27 -1.06
N GLY A 271 -12.11 -25.92 -1.24
CA GLY A 271 -11.74 -26.64 -2.45
C GLY A 271 -11.33 -25.71 -3.59
N THR A 272 -10.49 -26.23 -4.50
CA THR A 272 -9.95 -25.43 -5.62
C THR A 272 -10.99 -25.09 -6.69
N LYS A 273 -12.02 -25.93 -6.86
CA LYS A 273 -13.05 -25.77 -7.92
C LYS A 273 -13.79 -24.44 -7.83
N MET A 274 -14.04 -23.95 -6.61
CA MET A 274 -14.68 -22.66 -6.37
C MET A 274 -13.92 -21.49 -7.02
N PHE A 275 -12.61 -21.63 -7.21
CA PHE A 275 -11.73 -20.59 -7.70
C PHE A 275 -11.29 -20.78 -9.15
N TRP A 276 -11.80 -21.80 -9.87
CA TRP A 276 -11.38 -22.09 -11.25
C TRP A 276 -11.56 -20.93 -12.23
N MET A 277 -12.56 -20.07 -11.99
CA MET A 277 -12.78 -18.87 -12.79
C MET A 277 -11.89 -17.69 -12.37
N GLU A 278 -11.24 -17.70 -11.20
CA GLU A 278 -10.36 -16.60 -10.80
C GLU A 278 -9.07 -16.54 -11.64
N ASP A 279 -8.54 -15.33 -11.88
CA ASP A 279 -7.22 -15.15 -12.53
C ASP A 279 -6.11 -15.35 -11.50
N ILE A 280 -5.94 -16.59 -11.03
CA ILE A 280 -4.95 -16.94 -10.00
C ILE A 280 -4.07 -18.12 -10.39
N TRP A 281 -4.43 -18.85 -11.45
CA TRP A 281 -3.85 -20.14 -11.84
C TRP A 281 -2.60 -20.05 -12.73
N TYR A 282 -2.00 -18.86 -12.80
CA TYR A 282 -0.78 -18.61 -13.58
C TYR A 282 0.51 -18.89 -12.80
N VAL A 283 0.39 -19.51 -11.62
CA VAL A 283 1.49 -19.99 -10.79
C VAL A 283 1.27 -21.46 -10.48
N ASP A 284 2.37 -22.18 -10.22
CA ASP A 284 2.33 -23.56 -9.78
C ASP A 284 2.11 -23.62 -8.26
N TYR A 285 0.85 -23.77 -7.85
CA TYR A 285 0.51 -23.94 -6.45
C TYR A 285 1.01 -25.25 -5.84
N SER A 286 1.29 -26.28 -6.66
CA SER A 286 1.79 -27.56 -6.17
C SER A 286 3.23 -27.39 -5.69
N SER A 287 4.06 -26.71 -6.51
CA SER A 287 5.41 -26.31 -6.13
C SER A 287 5.41 -25.37 -4.91
N ILE A 288 4.58 -24.32 -4.93
CA ILE A 288 4.43 -23.39 -3.78
C ILE A 288 4.00 -24.13 -2.50
N ASN A 289 3.11 -25.11 -2.61
CA ASN A 289 2.67 -25.90 -1.46
C ASN A 289 3.79 -26.78 -0.91
N ALA A 290 4.60 -27.40 -1.79
CA ALA A 290 5.77 -28.16 -1.38
C ALA A 290 6.78 -27.27 -0.64
N ASP A 291 7.10 -26.10 -1.19
CA ASP A 291 8.02 -25.12 -0.58
C ASP A 291 7.53 -24.59 0.77
N LEU A 292 6.21 -24.50 0.96
CA LEU A 292 5.60 -24.06 2.22
C LEU A 292 5.36 -25.20 3.22
N GLY A 293 5.89 -26.41 2.97
CA GLY A 293 5.81 -27.54 3.88
C GLY A 293 4.52 -28.34 3.80
N ASN A 294 3.89 -28.41 2.62
CA ASN A 294 2.70 -29.21 2.32
C ASN A 294 1.49 -28.87 3.21
N ILE A 295 1.16 -27.58 3.32
CA ILE A 295 -0.01 -27.08 4.07
C ILE A 295 -1.32 -27.69 3.55
N TYR A 296 -1.42 -27.82 2.23
CA TYR A 296 -2.52 -28.49 1.54
C TYR A 296 -2.10 -29.95 1.28
N ARG A 297 -2.77 -30.91 1.93
CA ARG A 297 -2.36 -32.34 1.89
C ARG A 297 -2.89 -33.11 0.68
N GLU A 298 -3.89 -32.56 -0.01
CA GLU A 298 -4.48 -33.19 -1.19
C GLU A 298 -3.78 -32.71 -2.46
N ASP A 299 -4.08 -33.35 -3.60
CA ASP A 299 -3.65 -32.83 -4.88
C ASP A 299 -4.42 -31.57 -5.26
N ILE A 300 -3.70 -30.52 -5.64
CA ILE A 300 -4.30 -29.27 -6.11
C ILE A 300 -4.94 -29.52 -7.48
N LYS A 301 -6.28 -29.51 -7.52
CA LYS A 301 -7.03 -29.70 -8.76
C LYS A 301 -7.10 -28.38 -9.54
N TYR A 302 -6.24 -28.26 -10.55
CA TYR A 302 -6.23 -27.14 -11.48
C TYR A 302 -7.49 -27.10 -12.37
N PRO A 303 -7.88 -25.91 -12.86
CA PRO A 303 -8.95 -25.80 -13.85
C PRO A 303 -8.58 -26.58 -15.13
N PRO A 304 -9.53 -27.30 -15.74
CA PRO A 304 -9.37 -27.89 -17.06
C PRO A 304 -8.82 -26.88 -18.08
N LEU A 305 -7.99 -27.36 -19.02
CA LEU A 305 -7.36 -26.53 -20.04
C LEU A 305 -8.37 -25.64 -20.79
N ILE A 306 -9.52 -26.21 -21.17
CA ILE A 306 -10.57 -25.47 -21.87
C ILE A 306 -11.12 -24.30 -21.04
N LEU A 307 -11.33 -24.48 -19.73
CA LEU A 307 -11.79 -23.41 -18.85
C LEU A 307 -10.71 -22.34 -18.67
N SER A 308 -9.44 -22.73 -18.62
CA SER A 308 -8.32 -21.79 -18.56
C SER A 308 -8.23 -20.93 -19.83
N ILE A 309 -8.38 -21.53 -21.01
CA ILE A 309 -8.39 -20.82 -22.30
C ILE A 309 -9.59 -19.86 -22.37
N LEU A 310 -10.79 -20.32 -22.02
CA LEU A 310 -12.00 -19.49 -22.03
C LEU A 310 -11.90 -18.30 -21.06
N ARG A 311 -11.36 -18.54 -19.85
CA ARG A 311 -11.10 -17.50 -18.85
C ARG A 311 -10.14 -16.45 -19.40
N GLU A 312 -9.01 -16.88 -19.95
CA GLU A 312 -7.99 -15.96 -20.48
C GLU A 312 -8.52 -15.15 -21.67
N PHE A 313 -9.21 -15.81 -22.60
CA PHE A 313 -9.89 -15.16 -23.71
C PHE A 313 -10.90 -14.11 -23.22
N PHE A 314 -11.70 -14.43 -22.21
CA PHE A 314 -12.65 -13.50 -21.61
C PHE A 314 -11.94 -12.29 -20.98
N ILE A 315 -10.87 -12.50 -20.21
CA ILE A 315 -10.11 -11.41 -19.59
C ILE A 315 -9.51 -10.50 -20.66
N ILE A 316 -8.90 -11.07 -21.70
CA ILE A 316 -8.28 -10.32 -22.80
C ILE A 316 -9.35 -9.50 -23.53
N THR A 317 -10.41 -10.14 -24.03
CA THR A 317 -11.48 -9.45 -24.77
C THR A 317 -12.15 -8.36 -23.93
N TYR A 318 -12.44 -8.64 -22.67
CA TYR A 318 -13.00 -7.65 -21.75
C TYR A 318 -12.05 -6.46 -21.53
N SER A 319 -10.74 -6.73 -21.40
CA SER A 319 -9.72 -5.68 -21.25
C SER A 319 -9.61 -4.78 -22.48
N TRP A 320 -9.74 -5.35 -23.68
CA TRP A 320 -9.79 -4.61 -24.94
C TRP A 320 -10.99 -3.69 -25.00
N VAL A 321 -12.19 -4.19 -24.66
CA VAL A 321 -13.42 -3.39 -24.61
C VAL A 321 -13.27 -2.21 -23.65
N VAL A 322 -12.70 -2.43 -22.45
CA VAL A 322 -12.47 -1.35 -21.48
C VAL A 322 -11.44 -0.34 -22.01
N LYS A 323 -10.34 -0.80 -22.62
CA LYS A 323 -9.32 0.07 -23.21
C LYS A 323 -9.92 0.96 -24.31
N ILE A 324 -10.74 0.40 -25.21
CA ILE A 324 -11.44 1.15 -26.26
C ILE A 324 -12.37 2.19 -25.64
N LYS A 325 -13.16 1.83 -24.62
CA LYS A 325 -14.03 2.79 -23.92
C LYS A 325 -13.25 3.96 -23.31
N ILE A 326 -12.10 3.69 -22.68
CA ILE A 326 -11.23 4.75 -22.13
C ILE A 326 -10.72 5.67 -23.24
N LEU A 327 -10.31 5.13 -24.39
CA LEU A 327 -9.84 5.91 -25.54
C LEU A 327 -10.95 6.80 -26.13
N ILE A 328 -12.16 6.27 -26.28
CA ILE A 328 -13.34 7.01 -26.77
C ILE A 328 -13.70 8.15 -25.80
N ILE A 329 -13.66 7.89 -24.49
CA ILE A 329 -13.94 8.92 -23.49
C ILE A 329 -12.88 10.03 -23.57
N LYS A 330 -11.59 9.66 -23.61
CA LYS A 330 -10.49 10.63 -23.76
C LYS A 330 -10.60 11.47 -25.02
N SER A 331 -10.98 10.88 -26.17
CA SER A 331 -11.13 11.63 -27.42
C SER A 331 -12.30 12.62 -27.37
N ARG A 332 -13.43 12.25 -26.75
CA ARG A 332 -14.57 13.17 -26.54
C ARG A 332 -14.23 14.35 -25.65
N PHE A 333 -13.47 14.14 -24.57
CA PHE A 333 -13.02 15.24 -23.71
C PHE A 333 -11.99 16.14 -24.41
N ARG A 334 -11.08 15.57 -25.20
CA ARG A 334 -10.10 16.33 -25.98
C ARG A 334 -10.73 17.17 -27.10
N LEU A 335 -11.79 16.68 -27.72
CA LEU A 335 -12.56 17.47 -28.69
C LEU A 335 -13.28 18.64 -28.01
N LYS A 336 -13.89 18.43 -26.83
CA LYS A 336 -14.51 19.53 -26.08
C LYS A 336 -13.49 20.60 -25.66
N SER A 337 -12.27 20.25 -25.25
CA SER A 337 -11.26 21.25 -24.89
C SER A 337 -10.76 22.08 -26.08
N ILE A 338 -10.84 21.56 -27.32
CA ILE A 338 -10.46 22.30 -28.54
C ILE A 338 -11.54 23.32 -28.92
N TYR A 339 -12.81 23.03 -28.66
CA TYR A 339 -13.92 23.95 -28.96
C TYR A 339 -14.03 25.15 -27.98
N TYR A 340 -13.42 25.07 -26.79
CA TYR A 340 -13.40 26.18 -25.82
C TYR A 340 -12.18 27.10 -25.94
N PHE A 341 -11.25 26.84 -26.87
CA PHE A 341 -10.09 27.71 -27.13
C PHE A 341 -10.21 28.54 -28.42
N ASN A 342 -11.35 28.44 -29.13
CA ASN A 342 -11.63 29.17 -30.38
C ASN A 342 -12.92 30.01 -30.31
N SER A 343 -13.37 30.40 -29.11
CA SER A 343 -14.54 31.27 -28.89
C SER A 343 -14.17 32.49 -28.09
#